data_AF-A0A387FXC4-F1
#
_entry.id   AF-A0A387FXC4-F1
#
_cell.length_a   1.000
_cell.length_b   1.000
_cell.length_c   1.000
_cell.angle_alpha   90.00
_cell.angle_beta   90.00
_cell.angle_gamma   90.00
#
_symmetry.space_group_name_H-M   'P 1'
#
loop_
_entity.id
_entity.type
_entity.pdbx_description
1 polymer ?
#
loop_
_entity_poly.entity_id
_entity_poly.type
_entity_poly.pdbx_seq_one_letter_code
_entity_poly.pdbx_strand_id
1 'polypeptide(L)'
;MADRPWHRSLIKTGVRLLLGGSRGHVQDGFPGLNIVRRNGAGEVFYRRTKIADLSSADRLRERSSGIIHVVGSGPSIRDCDLAELEKGSAILLNGAIGLIGEQIATPLAIAVEDERFVWRHSEMMLREIRSGTICLFSVAVLRAISELDSRWLADKTVILIDDIRKPYGARRRSIDDMKRLDFVRLNTTGSAGFSFAPDRGVFQGGSVAVSALQFALYCSPKTIGFLGIDISNAREPRFYETSDETAFSGIARAEDRILEHFVLAKKIGSERGVTFVNYSPVSALLKYGFGYDARFAAVSTV
;
A
#
# COMPACT_ATOMS: atom_id res chain seq x y z
N MET A 1 18.73 -4.39 15.62
CA MET A 1 18.46 -2.95 15.94
C MET A 1 16.96 -2.70 15.82
N ALA A 2 16.39 -1.74 16.54
CA ALA A 2 14.96 -1.45 16.43
C ALA A 2 14.65 -0.84 15.06
N ASP A 3 13.63 -1.34 14.35
CA ASP A 3 13.23 -0.86 12.99
C ASP A 3 12.63 0.57 12.97
N ARG A 4 12.76 1.33 14.06
CA ARG A 4 12.31 2.72 14.19
C ARG A 4 13.01 3.42 15.35
N PRO A 5 13.10 4.77 15.33
CA PRO A 5 13.68 5.53 16.45
C PRO A 5 13.00 5.23 17.79
N TRP A 6 13.78 5.15 18.87
CA TRP A 6 13.30 4.80 20.22
C TRP A 6 12.18 5.73 20.72
N HIS A 7 12.27 7.02 20.41
CA HIS A 7 11.28 8.02 20.83
C HIS A 7 9.88 7.75 20.26
N ARG A 8 9.76 7.03 19.13
CA ARG A 8 8.47 6.61 18.55
C ARG A 8 7.70 5.69 19.49
N SER A 9 8.40 4.86 20.25
CA SER A 9 7.76 4.00 21.26
C SER A 9 7.20 4.80 22.43
N LEU A 10 7.87 5.87 22.84
CA LEU A 10 7.36 6.79 23.87
C LEU A 10 6.14 7.57 23.37
N ILE A 11 6.18 8.11 22.15
CA ILE A 11 5.04 8.80 21.53
C ILE A 11 3.82 7.88 21.47
N LYS A 12 4.00 6.64 21.01
CA LYS A 12 2.92 5.65 20.95
C LYS A 12 2.24 5.45 22.30
N THR A 13 3.02 5.26 23.35
CA THR A 13 2.52 5.08 24.71
C THR A 13 1.83 6.35 25.22
N GLY A 14 2.48 7.51 25.08
CA GLY A 14 1.95 8.80 25.52
C GLY A 14 0.63 9.16 24.84
N VAL A 15 0.55 9.06 23.51
CA VAL A 15 -0.69 9.32 22.75
C VAL A 15 -1.82 8.40 23.20
N ARG A 16 -1.53 7.10 23.42
CA ARG A 16 -2.55 6.15 23.87
C ARG A 16 -3.05 6.45 25.29
N LEU A 17 -2.17 6.88 26.19
CA LEU A 17 -2.53 7.28 27.56
C LEU A 17 -3.34 8.57 27.58
N LEU A 18 -2.93 9.58 26.80
CA LEU A 18 -3.53 10.92 26.83
C LEU A 18 -4.82 11.03 26.00
N LEU A 19 -4.87 10.40 24.82
CA LEU A 19 -5.99 10.53 23.88
C LEU A 19 -6.90 9.29 23.84
N GLY A 20 -6.53 8.22 24.54
CA GLY A 20 -7.27 6.97 24.60
C GLY A 20 -7.23 6.13 23.32
N GLY A 21 -7.89 4.97 23.35
CA GLY A 21 -7.87 4.00 22.25
C GLY A 21 -8.55 4.47 20.95
N SER A 22 -9.51 5.40 21.04
CA SER A 22 -10.26 5.92 19.89
C SER A 22 -9.46 6.93 19.05
N ARG A 23 -8.38 7.50 19.61
CA ARG A 23 -7.47 8.45 18.94
C ARG A 23 -6.01 8.02 19.00
N GLY A 24 -5.74 6.76 19.34
CA GLY A 24 -4.37 6.24 19.44
C GLY A 24 -3.56 6.36 18.14
N HIS A 25 -4.22 6.40 16.98
CA HIS A 25 -3.59 6.58 15.66
C HIS A 25 -3.10 8.01 15.39
N VAL A 26 -3.40 8.99 16.25
CA VAL A 26 -2.82 10.34 16.16
C VAL A 26 -1.28 10.31 16.20
N GLN A 27 -0.70 9.27 16.82
CA GLN A 27 0.74 9.03 16.79
C GLN A 27 1.33 8.97 15.37
N ASP A 28 0.52 8.60 14.36
CA ASP A 28 1.01 8.32 13.02
C ASP A 28 1.41 9.63 12.32
N GLY A 29 0.72 10.74 12.61
CA GLY A 29 1.11 12.08 12.15
C GLY A 29 1.92 12.89 13.18
N PHE A 30 1.88 12.51 14.46
CA PHE A 30 2.66 13.23 15.49
C PHE A 30 4.14 12.76 15.49
N PRO A 31 5.13 13.66 15.63
CA PRO A 31 5.01 15.11 15.75
C PRO A 31 5.06 15.80 14.39
N GLY A 32 4.54 17.03 14.34
CA GLY A 32 4.85 17.99 13.29
C GLY A 32 4.12 17.83 11.96
N LEU A 33 3.57 16.66 11.61
CA LEU A 33 2.78 16.50 10.38
C LEU A 33 1.39 17.11 10.55
N ASN A 34 1.03 17.98 9.62
CA ASN A 34 -0.32 18.51 9.46
C ASN A 34 -0.77 18.29 8.00
N ILE A 35 -1.90 17.61 7.80
CA ILE A 35 -2.50 17.42 6.48
C ILE A 35 -3.81 18.20 6.43
N VAL A 36 -3.90 19.14 5.48
CA VAL A 36 -5.11 19.91 5.19
C VAL A 36 -5.74 19.35 3.91
N ARG A 37 -6.95 18.81 4.01
CA ARG A 37 -7.62 18.13 2.88
C ARG A 37 -8.74 19.00 2.30
N ARG A 38 -8.89 18.98 0.98
CA ARG A 38 -9.98 19.61 0.21
C ARG A 38 -10.34 18.70 -0.97
N ASN A 39 -11.42 17.91 -0.83
CA ASN A 39 -12.01 17.06 -1.90
C ASN A 39 -10.98 16.32 -2.78
N GLY A 40 -10.29 15.32 -2.23
CA GLY A 40 -9.30 14.51 -2.96
C GLY A 40 -7.94 15.19 -3.16
N ALA A 41 -7.88 16.52 -3.10
CA ALA A 41 -6.62 17.27 -3.04
C ALA A 41 -6.31 17.72 -1.61
N GLY A 42 -5.14 18.30 -1.40
CA GLY A 42 -4.76 18.83 -0.11
C GLY A 42 -3.34 19.35 -0.07
N GLU A 43 -2.92 19.75 1.11
CA GLU A 43 -1.58 20.26 1.39
C GLU A 43 -1.01 19.52 2.59
N VAL A 44 0.27 19.17 2.51
CA VAL A 44 1.01 18.53 3.57
C VAL A 44 1.99 19.53 4.13
N PHE A 45 1.95 19.72 5.45
CA PHE A 45 2.88 20.55 6.18
C PHE A 45 3.66 19.71 7.18
N TYR A 46 4.93 20.02 7.35
CA TYR A 46 5.76 19.51 8.43
C TYR A 46 6.36 20.68 9.21
N ARG A 47 6.10 20.73 10.52
CA ARG A 47 6.53 21.83 11.40
C ARG A 47 6.18 23.22 10.86
N ARG A 48 4.96 23.37 10.33
CA ARG A 48 4.38 24.59 9.73
C ARG A 48 4.94 24.99 8.36
N THR A 49 5.89 24.25 7.79
CA THR A 49 6.37 24.45 6.42
C THR A 49 5.59 23.53 5.48
N LYS A 50 5.11 24.06 4.35
CA LYS A 50 4.50 23.23 3.29
C LYS A 50 5.59 22.38 2.64
N ILE A 51 5.36 21.07 2.54
CA ILE A 51 6.33 20.10 2.03
C ILE A 51 5.86 19.35 0.78
N ALA A 52 4.55 19.25 0.56
CA ALA A 52 3.97 18.63 -0.62
C ALA A 52 2.51 19.05 -0.82
N ASP A 53 2.01 18.89 -2.04
CA ASP A 53 0.59 18.87 -2.35
C ASP A 53 0.09 17.41 -2.40
N LEU A 54 -1.13 17.19 -1.94
CA LEU A 54 -1.84 15.93 -2.15
C LEU A 54 -2.64 15.99 -3.45
N SER A 55 -2.50 14.94 -4.24
CA SER A 55 -3.23 14.69 -5.47
C SER A 55 -4.41 13.75 -5.22
N SER A 56 -5.46 13.92 -6.03
CA SER A 56 -6.59 12.99 -6.13
C SER A 56 -6.13 11.63 -6.67
N ALA A 57 -6.81 10.56 -6.25
CA ALA A 57 -6.69 9.23 -6.84
C ALA A 57 -6.95 9.22 -8.35
N ASP A 58 -7.64 10.24 -8.89
CA ASP A 58 -7.82 10.42 -10.33
C ASP A 58 -6.50 10.53 -11.08
N ARG A 59 -5.44 11.08 -10.46
CA ARG A 59 -4.10 11.13 -11.09
C ARG A 59 -3.55 9.74 -11.39
N LEU A 60 -3.85 8.76 -10.54
CA LEU A 60 -3.48 7.36 -10.78
C LEU A 60 -4.29 6.79 -11.95
N ARG A 61 -5.61 7.06 -11.99
CA ARG A 61 -6.50 6.60 -13.06
C ARG A 61 -6.14 7.21 -14.42
N GLU A 62 -5.81 8.50 -14.45
CA GLU A 62 -5.35 9.22 -15.66
C GLU A 62 -4.08 8.63 -16.26
N ARG A 63 -3.23 8.01 -15.44
CA ARG A 63 -1.96 7.39 -15.86
C ARG A 63 -2.05 5.89 -16.09
N SER A 64 -3.10 5.23 -15.60
CA SER A 64 -3.27 3.79 -15.75
C SER A 64 -3.73 3.41 -17.15
N SER A 65 -3.34 2.22 -17.61
CA SER A 65 -3.78 1.63 -18.87
C SER A 65 -4.86 0.56 -18.64
N GLY A 66 -5.12 -0.26 -19.67
CA GLY A 66 -6.09 -1.36 -19.59
C GLY A 66 -5.70 -2.47 -18.60
N ILE A 67 -4.45 -2.51 -18.13
CA ILE A 67 -3.96 -3.48 -17.16
C ILE A 67 -3.19 -2.77 -16.04
N ILE A 68 -3.41 -3.21 -14.80
CA ILE A 68 -2.63 -2.77 -13.64
C ILE A 68 -2.07 -4.00 -12.93
N HIS A 69 -0.76 -4.02 -12.70
CA HIS A 69 -0.09 -5.06 -11.93
C HIS A 69 0.16 -4.57 -10.50
N VAL A 70 -0.37 -5.25 -9.50
CA VAL A 70 -0.03 -5.04 -8.09
C VAL A 70 1.15 -5.96 -7.77
N VAL A 71 2.32 -5.35 -7.57
CA VAL A 71 3.60 -6.07 -7.46
C VAL A 71 4.11 -6.00 -6.02
N GLY A 72 4.01 -7.14 -5.34
CA GLY A 72 4.54 -7.36 -4.01
C GLY A 72 6.01 -7.76 -4.00
N SER A 73 6.50 -8.01 -2.80
CA SER A 73 7.87 -8.43 -2.54
C SER A 73 7.98 -9.85 -1.99
N GLY A 74 6.96 -10.68 -2.22
CA GLY A 74 6.97 -12.08 -1.83
C GLY A 74 8.08 -12.84 -2.57
N PRO A 75 8.62 -13.93 -1.99
CA PRO A 75 9.67 -14.75 -2.60
C PRO A 75 9.40 -15.14 -4.06
N SER A 76 8.14 -15.37 -4.44
CA SER A 76 7.79 -15.82 -5.80
C SER A 76 8.19 -14.84 -6.90
N ILE A 77 8.47 -13.57 -6.56
CA ILE A 77 8.86 -12.57 -7.55
C ILE A 77 10.24 -12.88 -8.17
N ARG A 78 11.08 -13.65 -7.46
CA ARG A 78 12.39 -14.09 -7.97
C ARG A 78 12.27 -15.06 -9.15
N ASP A 79 11.15 -15.76 -9.23
CA ASP A 79 10.86 -16.74 -10.28
C ASP A 79 10.01 -16.14 -11.41
N CYS A 80 9.89 -14.80 -11.45
CA CYS A 80 9.18 -14.08 -12.49
C CYS A 80 10.15 -13.36 -13.44
N ASP A 81 9.89 -13.42 -14.73
CA ASP A 81 10.48 -12.53 -15.73
C ASP A 81 9.52 -11.37 -15.99
N LEU A 82 9.91 -10.16 -15.57
CA LEU A 82 9.10 -8.95 -15.71
C LEU A 82 9.60 -8.03 -16.85
N ALA A 83 10.55 -8.49 -17.68
CA ALA A 83 11.13 -7.66 -18.73
C ALA A 83 10.08 -7.14 -19.74
N GLU A 84 9.03 -7.92 -19.99
CA GLU A 84 7.93 -7.57 -20.89
C GLU A 84 6.76 -6.85 -20.20
N LEU A 85 6.89 -6.50 -18.91
CA LEU A 85 5.83 -5.80 -18.19
C LEU A 85 5.58 -4.42 -18.82
N GLU A 86 4.33 -4.12 -19.15
CA GLU A 86 3.95 -2.85 -19.75
C GLU A 86 4.42 -1.68 -18.87
N LYS A 87 5.16 -0.73 -19.47
CA LYS A 87 5.66 0.46 -18.78
C LYS A 87 4.49 1.25 -18.19
N GLY A 88 4.61 1.64 -16.92
CA GLY A 88 3.55 2.38 -16.25
C GLY A 88 2.32 1.53 -15.92
N SER A 89 2.42 0.19 -15.91
CA SER A 89 1.33 -0.69 -15.45
C SER A 89 1.48 -1.17 -14.01
N ALA A 90 2.68 -1.03 -13.41
CA ALA A 90 3.00 -1.64 -12.10
C ALA A 90 2.79 -0.68 -10.91
N ILE A 91 1.96 -1.07 -9.94
CA ILE A 91 1.95 -0.50 -8.59
C ILE A 91 2.87 -1.33 -7.71
N LEU A 92 4.03 -0.78 -7.37
CA LEU A 92 5.06 -1.45 -6.56
C LEU A 92 4.76 -1.29 -5.07
N LEU A 93 4.80 -2.38 -4.32
CA LEU A 93 4.52 -2.39 -2.88
C LEU A 93 5.81 -2.47 -2.06
N ASN A 94 6.01 -1.53 -1.12
CA ASN A 94 7.15 -1.51 -0.19
C ASN A 94 8.48 -1.84 -0.92
N GLY A 95 9.16 -2.94 -0.60
CA GLY A 95 10.45 -3.27 -1.19
C GLY A 95 10.43 -3.75 -2.64
N ALA A 96 9.27 -3.90 -3.27
CA ALA A 96 9.19 -4.06 -4.72
C ALA A 96 9.76 -2.84 -5.48
N ILE A 97 10.02 -1.71 -4.79
CA ILE A 97 10.84 -0.59 -5.28
C ILE A 97 12.19 -1.08 -5.82
N GLY A 98 12.80 -2.10 -5.20
CA GLY A 98 14.08 -2.65 -5.65
C GLY A 98 14.06 -3.27 -7.05
N LEU A 99 12.88 -3.53 -7.62
CA LEU A 99 12.74 -4.05 -8.99
C LEU A 99 12.89 -2.94 -10.05
N ILE A 100 12.88 -1.67 -9.65
CA ILE A 100 13.03 -0.53 -10.57
C ILE A 100 14.42 -0.58 -11.19
N GLY A 101 14.49 -0.49 -12.51
CA GLY A 101 15.75 -0.48 -13.26
C GLY A 101 16.35 -1.87 -13.50
N GLU A 102 16.04 -2.87 -12.66
CA GLU A 102 16.44 -4.27 -12.87
C GLU A 102 15.44 -5.01 -13.76
N GLN A 103 14.18 -5.09 -13.34
CA GLN A 103 13.13 -5.84 -14.04
C GLN A 103 11.95 -4.97 -14.46
N ILE A 104 11.75 -3.81 -13.80
CA ILE A 104 10.66 -2.89 -14.08
C ILE A 104 11.22 -1.54 -14.49
N ALA A 105 11.03 -1.16 -15.76
CA ALA A 105 11.57 0.08 -16.29
C ALA A 105 10.93 1.35 -15.70
N THR A 106 9.59 1.38 -15.60
CA THR A 106 8.86 2.52 -15.05
C THR A 106 7.59 2.05 -14.35
N PRO A 107 7.42 2.27 -13.04
CA PRO A 107 6.20 1.92 -12.35
C PRO A 107 5.08 2.93 -12.66
N LEU A 108 3.83 2.48 -12.53
CA LEU A 108 2.65 3.36 -12.45
C LEU A 108 2.69 4.19 -11.17
N ALA A 109 2.94 3.51 -10.04
CA ALA A 109 2.96 4.10 -8.72
C ALA A 109 3.76 3.24 -7.73
N ILE A 110 4.09 3.82 -6.58
CA ILE A 110 4.75 3.15 -5.47
C ILE A 110 3.89 3.32 -4.23
N ALA A 111 3.54 2.22 -3.57
CA ALA A 111 2.71 2.21 -2.37
C ALA A 111 3.52 1.79 -1.14
N VAL A 112 3.53 2.66 -0.12
CA VAL A 112 4.20 2.41 1.16
C VAL A 112 3.30 2.87 2.30
N GLU A 113 3.11 2.01 3.29
CA GLU A 113 2.23 2.28 4.45
C GLU A 113 2.92 2.25 5.81
N ASP A 114 4.02 1.52 5.95
CA ASP A 114 4.68 1.30 7.23
C ASP A 114 5.87 2.25 7.41
N GLU A 115 5.84 3.06 8.47
CA GLU A 115 6.96 3.94 8.84
C GLU A 115 8.28 3.18 9.03
N ARG A 116 8.23 1.92 9.50
CA ARG A 116 9.43 1.11 9.74
C ARG A 116 10.16 0.78 8.44
N PHE A 117 9.39 0.62 7.36
CA PHE A 117 9.97 0.43 6.03
C PHE A 117 10.77 1.66 5.61
N VAL A 118 10.23 2.87 5.85
CA VAL A 118 10.92 4.13 5.54
C VAL A 118 12.24 4.23 6.30
N TRP A 119 12.23 3.99 7.60
CA TRP A 119 13.45 4.09 8.42
C TRP A 119 14.53 3.09 8.02
N ARG A 120 14.13 1.90 7.58
CA ARG A 120 15.05 0.82 7.22
C ARG A 120 15.58 0.93 5.79
N HIS A 121 14.76 1.45 4.87
CA HIS A 121 15.03 1.44 3.43
C HIS A 121 15.04 2.84 2.82
N SER A 122 15.31 3.87 3.63
CA SER A 122 15.35 5.27 3.16
C SER A 122 16.31 5.45 2.00
N GLU A 123 17.50 4.86 2.05
CA GLU A 123 18.49 4.97 0.97
C GLU A 123 17.96 4.42 -0.37
N MET A 124 17.32 3.24 -0.34
CA MET A 124 16.66 2.67 -1.53
C MET A 124 15.54 3.58 -2.03
N MET A 125 14.68 4.07 -1.13
CA MET A 125 13.59 4.98 -1.52
C MET A 125 14.12 6.26 -2.17
N LEU A 126 15.13 6.90 -1.55
CA LEU A 126 15.73 8.14 -2.04
C LEU A 126 16.38 7.95 -3.42
N ARG A 127 17.00 6.78 -3.67
CA ARG A 127 17.70 6.46 -4.91
C ARG A 127 16.75 6.10 -6.05
N GLU A 128 15.75 5.25 -5.79
CA GLU A 128 14.92 4.67 -6.85
C GLU A 128 13.67 5.50 -7.17
N ILE A 129 13.10 6.21 -6.21
CA ILE A 129 11.86 6.98 -6.42
C ILE A 129 12.21 8.34 -7.03
N ARG A 130 12.08 8.42 -8.36
CA ARG A 130 12.41 9.61 -9.16
C ARG A 130 11.35 10.70 -9.09
N SER A 131 11.71 11.89 -9.51
CA SER A 131 10.80 13.04 -9.67
C SER A 131 9.57 12.66 -10.51
N GLY A 132 8.40 13.20 -10.15
CA GLY A 132 7.13 12.95 -10.82
C GLY A 132 6.47 11.60 -10.51
N THR A 133 7.16 10.67 -9.83
CA THR A 133 6.59 9.36 -9.46
C THR A 133 5.33 9.54 -8.62
N ILE A 134 4.30 8.73 -8.91
CA ILE A 134 3.10 8.66 -8.08
C ILE A 134 3.41 7.84 -6.83
N CYS A 135 3.25 8.46 -5.67
CA CYS A 135 3.51 7.88 -4.38
C CYS A 135 2.21 7.75 -3.58
N LEU A 136 1.73 6.52 -3.42
CA LEU A 136 0.61 6.18 -2.54
C LEU A 136 1.17 5.99 -1.11
N PHE A 137 1.14 7.04 -0.29
CA PHE A 137 1.78 7.03 1.03
C PHE A 137 0.78 7.21 2.17
N SER A 138 0.98 6.43 3.24
CA SER A 138 0.21 6.61 4.47
C SER A 138 0.63 7.84 5.26
N VAL A 139 -0.23 8.26 6.20
CA VAL A 139 0.09 9.33 7.17
C VAL A 139 1.42 9.05 7.89
N ALA A 140 1.64 7.81 8.34
CA ALA A 140 2.85 7.44 9.07
C ALA A 140 4.12 7.55 8.19
N VAL A 141 3.99 7.21 6.91
CA VAL A 141 5.07 7.30 5.92
C VAL A 141 5.38 8.76 5.60
N LEU A 142 4.37 9.60 5.36
CA LEU A 142 4.58 11.04 5.14
C LEU A 142 5.32 11.67 6.31
N ARG A 143 4.93 11.35 7.56
CA ARG A 143 5.63 11.84 8.74
C ARG A 143 7.06 11.31 8.82
N ALA A 144 7.28 10.01 8.64
CA ALA A 144 8.62 9.40 8.69
C ALA A 144 9.58 10.00 7.65
N ILE A 145 9.13 10.15 6.40
CA ILE A 145 9.90 10.78 5.34
C ILE A 145 10.21 12.23 5.70
N SER A 146 9.24 12.98 6.23
CA SER A 146 9.44 14.38 6.62
C SER A 146 10.42 14.57 7.77
N GLU A 147 10.52 13.59 8.67
CA GLU A 147 11.54 13.56 9.74
C GLU A 147 12.94 13.30 9.20
N LEU A 148 13.08 12.53 8.11
CA LEU A 148 14.35 12.26 7.43
C LEU A 148 14.77 13.43 6.53
N ASP A 149 13.89 13.83 5.61
CA ASP A 149 14.07 14.93 4.68
C ASP A 149 12.70 15.50 4.27
N SER A 150 12.35 16.66 4.83
CA SER A 150 11.09 17.36 4.54
C SER A 150 10.99 17.91 3.12
N ARG A 151 12.08 17.97 2.35
CA ARG A 151 12.07 18.49 0.97
C ARG A 151 11.87 17.38 -0.06
N TRP A 152 12.10 16.13 0.31
CA TRP A 152 12.13 15.01 -0.63
C TRP A 152 10.79 14.75 -1.35
N LEU A 153 9.66 15.13 -0.72
CA LEU A 153 8.33 14.97 -1.30
C LEU A 153 7.96 16.09 -2.30
N ALA A 154 8.74 17.17 -2.39
CA ALA A 154 8.35 18.39 -3.10
C ALA A 154 8.16 18.20 -4.61
N ASP A 155 8.79 17.18 -5.19
CA ASP A 155 8.78 16.89 -6.62
C ASP A 155 8.05 15.57 -6.95
N LYS A 156 7.30 15.00 -5.99
CA LYS A 156 6.55 13.75 -6.17
C LYS A 156 5.05 14.03 -6.30
N THR A 157 4.34 13.13 -6.98
CA THR A 157 2.87 13.16 -7.00
C THR A 157 2.36 12.34 -5.82
N VAL A 158 2.01 12.99 -4.71
CA VAL A 158 1.62 12.28 -3.48
C VAL A 158 0.11 12.05 -3.44
N ILE A 159 -0.32 10.80 -3.31
CA ILE A 159 -1.71 10.40 -3.07
C ILE A 159 -1.78 9.76 -1.68
N LEU A 160 -2.71 10.22 -0.84
CA LEU A 160 -2.76 9.79 0.56
C LEU A 160 -3.46 8.43 0.71
N ILE A 161 -2.79 7.48 1.35
CA ILE A 161 -3.42 6.29 1.92
C ILE A 161 -3.91 6.63 3.33
N ASP A 162 -5.20 6.94 3.47
CA ASP A 162 -5.84 7.21 4.77
C ASP A 162 -6.66 6.00 5.23
N ASP A 163 -6.49 5.53 6.48
CA ASP A 163 -7.25 4.38 7.00
C ASP A 163 -8.70 4.83 7.23
N ILE A 164 -9.63 4.27 6.46
CA ILE A 164 -11.04 4.61 6.60
C ILE A 164 -11.59 4.29 8.01
N ARG A 165 -11.00 3.33 8.73
CA ARG A 165 -11.40 3.01 10.11
C ARG A 165 -10.75 3.92 11.13
N LYS A 166 -9.61 4.53 10.79
CA LYS A 166 -8.82 5.41 11.67
C LYS A 166 -8.39 6.66 10.89
N PRO A 167 -9.36 7.45 10.39
CA PRO A 167 -9.07 8.57 9.50
C PRO A 167 -8.18 9.60 10.20
N TYR A 168 -7.26 10.19 9.44
CA TYR A 168 -6.45 11.30 9.90
C TYR A 168 -7.32 12.46 10.44
N GLY A 169 -6.96 12.99 11.62
CA GLY A 169 -7.67 14.10 12.25
C GLY A 169 -9.03 13.76 12.87
N ALA A 170 -9.52 12.52 12.75
CA ALA A 170 -10.81 12.10 13.27
C ALA A 170 -10.69 10.89 14.22
N ARG A 171 -11.77 10.62 14.96
CA ARG A 171 -11.85 9.45 15.85
C ARG A 171 -11.94 8.17 15.03
N ARG A 172 -11.47 7.07 15.58
CA ARG A 172 -11.70 5.72 15.05
C ARG A 172 -13.19 5.51 14.84
N ARG A 173 -13.54 4.96 13.68
CA ARG A 173 -14.90 4.62 13.28
C ARG A 173 -15.21 3.17 13.66
N SER A 174 -16.42 2.94 14.11
CA SER A 174 -17.00 1.61 14.34
C SER A 174 -17.43 0.96 13.02
N ILE A 175 -17.82 -0.32 13.07
CA ILE A 175 -18.42 -1.00 11.91
C ILE A 175 -19.73 -0.31 11.52
N ASP A 176 -20.52 0.17 12.47
CA ASP A 176 -21.79 0.84 12.17
C ASP A 176 -21.58 2.22 11.53
N ASP A 177 -20.52 2.93 11.91
CA ASP A 177 -20.10 4.13 11.19
C ASP A 177 -19.71 3.81 9.74
N MET A 178 -19.04 2.66 9.50
CA MET A 178 -18.70 2.19 8.15
C MET A 178 -19.90 1.84 7.30
N LYS A 179 -20.92 1.19 7.88
CA LYS A 179 -22.16 0.87 7.16
C LYS A 179 -22.93 2.10 6.70
N ARG A 180 -22.72 3.26 7.33
CA ARG A 180 -23.37 4.53 6.97
C ARG A 180 -22.66 5.27 5.84
N LEU A 181 -21.49 4.82 5.40
CA LEU A 181 -20.77 5.44 4.28
C LEU A 181 -21.28 4.89 2.95
N ASP A 182 -21.84 5.78 2.13
CA ASP A 182 -22.43 5.47 0.81
C ASP A 182 -21.42 4.95 -0.23
N PHE A 183 -20.13 5.22 0.00
CA PHE A 183 -19.02 4.78 -0.86
C PHE A 183 -18.30 3.53 -0.33
N VAL A 184 -18.85 2.84 0.67
CA VAL A 184 -18.24 1.65 1.27
C VAL A 184 -19.09 0.41 1.03
N ARG A 185 -18.43 -0.70 0.73
CA ARG A 185 -19.04 -2.03 0.78
C ARG A 185 -18.30 -2.90 1.80
N LEU A 186 -19.06 -3.53 2.69
CA LEU A 186 -18.54 -4.52 3.63
C LEU A 186 -18.93 -5.93 3.19
N ASN A 187 -18.16 -6.94 3.60
CA ASN A 187 -18.63 -8.32 3.57
C ASN A 187 -19.71 -8.56 4.64
N THR A 188 -20.36 -9.72 4.60
CA THR A 188 -21.48 -10.07 5.50
C THR A 188 -21.13 -9.94 6.99
N THR A 189 -19.90 -10.30 7.36
CA THR A 189 -19.41 -10.26 8.75
C THR A 189 -18.87 -8.90 9.18
N GLY A 190 -18.65 -7.97 8.24
CA GLY A 190 -17.98 -6.70 8.49
C GLY A 190 -16.47 -6.82 8.75
N SER A 191 -15.87 -7.99 8.56
CA SER A 191 -14.43 -8.24 8.75
C SER A 191 -13.57 -7.71 7.61
N ALA A 192 -14.15 -7.57 6.42
CA ALA A 192 -13.54 -6.98 5.25
C ALA A 192 -14.39 -5.86 4.64
N GLY A 193 -13.71 -4.90 4.02
CA GLY A 193 -14.36 -3.78 3.36
C GLY A 193 -13.63 -3.30 2.12
N PHE A 194 -14.37 -2.57 1.29
CA PHE A 194 -13.89 -1.93 0.07
C PHE A 194 -14.40 -0.49 0.02
N SER A 195 -13.51 0.44 -0.31
CA SER A 195 -13.87 1.85 -0.55
C SER A 195 -13.92 2.14 -2.04
N PHE A 196 -15.07 2.64 -2.52
CA PHE A 196 -15.26 3.12 -3.89
C PHE A 196 -14.70 4.53 -4.12
N ALA A 197 -14.34 5.23 -3.05
CA ALA A 197 -13.75 6.56 -3.09
C ALA A 197 -12.46 6.54 -2.25
N PRO A 198 -11.32 6.07 -2.80
CA PRO A 198 -10.09 5.91 -2.03
C PRO A 198 -9.56 7.23 -1.46
N ASP A 199 -9.87 8.37 -2.09
CA ASP A 199 -9.63 9.70 -1.55
C ASP A 199 -10.39 9.99 -0.24
N ARG A 200 -11.47 9.27 0.07
CA ARG A 200 -12.19 9.39 1.35
C ARG A 200 -11.71 8.36 2.39
N GLY A 201 -10.68 7.59 2.04
CA GLY A 201 -10.04 6.56 2.85
C GLY A 201 -10.18 5.17 2.24
N VAL A 202 -9.27 4.28 2.61
CA VAL A 202 -9.21 2.88 2.18
C VAL A 202 -9.14 1.94 3.37
N PHE A 203 -9.50 0.67 3.16
CA PHE A 203 -9.31 -0.37 4.18
C PHE A 203 -7.87 -0.87 4.18
N GLN A 204 -7.21 -0.80 5.34
CA GLN A 204 -5.88 -1.40 5.53
C GLN A 204 -6.01 -2.83 6.09
N GLY A 205 -5.96 -3.85 5.25
CA GLY A 205 -6.20 -5.24 5.63
C GLY A 205 -5.04 -5.95 6.35
N GLY A 206 -3.94 -5.25 6.67
CA GLY A 206 -2.72 -5.84 7.24
C GLY A 206 -1.61 -6.08 6.22
N SER A 207 -1.85 -5.75 4.96
CA SER A 207 -0.85 -5.65 3.90
C SER A 207 -1.19 -4.44 3.03
N VAL A 208 -0.17 -3.72 2.58
CA VAL A 208 -0.31 -2.61 1.61
C VAL A 208 -0.96 -3.07 0.30
N ALA A 209 -0.89 -4.37 0.00
CA ALA A 209 -1.58 -4.97 -1.15
C ALA A 209 -3.11 -4.75 -1.10
N VAL A 210 -3.71 -4.71 0.08
CA VAL A 210 -5.15 -4.48 0.24
C VAL A 210 -5.55 -3.04 -0.11
N SER A 211 -4.73 -2.07 0.29
CA SER A 211 -4.97 -0.67 -0.07
C SER A 211 -4.67 -0.43 -1.55
N ALA A 212 -3.54 -0.94 -2.04
CA ALA A 212 -3.17 -0.83 -3.46
C ALA A 212 -4.23 -1.46 -4.39
N LEU A 213 -4.83 -2.58 -3.99
CA LEU A 213 -5.95 -3.19 -4.73
C LEU A 213 -7.17 -2.27 -4.82
N GLN A 214 -7.49 -1.51 -3.77
CA GLN A 214 -8.59 -0.54 -3.81
C GLN A 214 -8.30 0.61 -4.79
N PHE A 215 -7.06 1.12 -4.80
CA PHE A 215 -6.63 2.11 -5.79
C PHE A 215 -6.62 1.53 -7.22
N ALA A 216 -6.13 0.31 -7.42
CA ALA A 216 -6.12 -0.35 -8.72
C ALA A 216 -7.55 -0.57 -9.27
N LEU A 217 -8.48 -1.03 -8.43
CA LEU A 217 -9.89 -1.17 -8.80
C LEU A 217 -10.58 0.17 -9.05
N TYR A 218 -10.20 1.23 -8.34
CA TYR A 218 -10.71 2.59 -8.59
C TYR A 218 -10.38 3.06 -10.01
N CYS A 219 -9.19 2.72 -10.51
CA CYS A 219 -8.78 3.04 -11.87
C CYS A 219 -9.62 2.33 -12.95
N SER A 220 -10.42 1.32 -12.59
CA SER A 220 -11.29 0.54 -13.50
C SER A 220 -10.56 -0.03 -14.73
N PRO A 221 -9.38 -0.68 -14.57
CA PRO A 221 -8.71 -1.35 -15.68
C PRO A 221 -9.53 -2.56 -16.15
N LYS A 222 -9.20 -3.11 -17.33
CA LYS A 222 -9.78 -4.39 -17.79
C LYS A 222 -9.25 -5.56 -16.95
N THR A 223 -7.97 -5.48 -16.56
CA THR A 223 -7.29 -6.55 -15.82
C THR A 223 -6.49 -6.00 -14.64
N ILE A 224 -6.56 -6.70 -13.50
CA ILE A 224 -5.64 -6.52 -12.37
C ILE A 224 -4.82 -7.80 -12.18
N GLY A 225 -3.51 -7.66 -12.29
CA GLY A 225 -2.53 -8.71 -12.11
C GLY A 225 -1.91 -8.70 -10.72
N PHE A 226 -1.57 -9.88 -10.18
CA PHE A 226 -0.86 -10.02 -8.90
C PHE A 226 0.47 -10.73 -9.09
N LEU A 227 1.57 -10.07 -8.74
CA LEU A 227 2.95 -10.58 -8.84
C LEU A 227 3.62 -10.44 -7.47
N GLY A 228 4.29 -11.48 -6.98
CA GLY A 228 4.92 -11.47 -5.65
C GLY A 228 3.93 -11.25 -4.50
N ILE A 229 2.66 -11.65 -4.68
CA ILE A 229 1.58 -11.57 -3.67
C ILE A 229 1.35 -12.96 -3.09
N ASP A 230 2.30 -13.44 -2.28
CA ASP A 230 2.27 -14.83 -1.80
C ASP A 230 1.30 -15.00 -0.64
N ILE A 231 1.26 -14.04 0.29
CA ILE A 231 0.43 -14.01 1.51
C ILE A 231 0.77 -15.14 2.52
N SER A 232 0.90 -16.40 2.09
CA SER A 232 1.20 -17.58 2.92
C SER A 232 2.64 -17.65 3.43
N ASN A 233 3.60 -17.06 2.71
CA ASN A 233 5.04 -17.19 3.01
C ASN A 233 5.55 -16.07 3.93
N ALA A 234 4.68 -15.50 4.77
CA ALA A 234 5.01 -14.35 5.61
C ALA A 234 6.13 -14.57 6.64
N ARG A 235 6.64 -15.81 6.78
CA ARG A 235 7.76 -16.18 7.65
C ARG A 235 9.10 -16.34 6.90
N GLU A 236 9.09 -16.33 5.57
CA GLU A 236 10.30 -16.39 4.75
C GLU A 236 10.88 -14.99 4.52
N PRO A 237 12.21 -14.85 4.33
CA PRO A 237 12.82 -13.57 3.95
C PRO A 237 12.19 -13.03 2.67
N ARG A 238 11.86 -11.73 2.65
CA ARG A 238 11.40 -11.06 1.42
C ARG A 238 12.50 -11.08 0.36
N PHE A 239 12.14 -10.83 -0.90
CA PHE A 239 13.12 -10.99 -1.99
C PHE A 239 14.39 -10.16 -1.82
N TYR A 240 14.26 -8.99 -1.18
CA TYR A 240 15.31 -8.00 -0.91
C TYR A 240 15.94 -8.11 0.50
N GLU A 241 15.53 -9.09 1.31
CA GLU A 241 16.07 -9.34 2.65
C GLU A 241 17.04 -10.54 2.62
N THR A 242 18.13 -10.47 3.38
CA THR A 242 19.01 -11.63 3.66
C THR A 242 18.51 -12.39 4.89
N SER A 243 18.97 -13.62 5.11
CA SER A 243 18.57 -14.44 6.27
C SER A 243 18.81 -13.74 7.61
N ASP A 244 19.88 -12.95 7.69
CA ASP A 244 20.31 -12.25 8.91
C ASP A 244 19.64 -10.88 9.09
N GLU A 245 18.92 -10.40 8.06
CA GLU A 245 18.24 -9.11 8.01
C GLU A 245 16.74 -9.25 7.71
N THR A 246 16.06 -10.19 8.36
CA THR A 246 14.60 -10.35 8.23
C THR A 246 13.83 -9.34 9.09
N ALA A 247 12.88 -8.61 8.50
CA ALA A 247 12.01 -7.70 9.25
C ALA A 247 10.74 -8.40 9.74
N PHE A 248 10.20 -7.99 10.90
CA PHE A 248 8.95 -8.55 11.41
C PHE A 248 7.77 -8.29 10.44
N SER A 249 7.19 -9.36 9.88
CA SER A 249 6.00 -9.30 9.03
C SER A 249 4.73 -9.62 9.83
N GLY A 250 3.78 -8.67 9.85
CA GLY A 250 2.45 -8.89 10.44
C GLY A 250 1.51 -9.75 9.60
N ILE A 251 1.91 -10.12 8.38
CA ILE A 251 1.07 -10.80 7.38
C ILE A 251 0.66 -12.20 7.88
N ALA A 252 1.54 -12.94 8.56
CA ALA A 252 1.23 -14.28 9.08
C ALA A 252 0.06 -14.30 10.09
N ARG A 253 -0.18 -13.18 10.80
CA ARG A 253 -1.30 -13.03 11.75
C ARG A 253 -2.51 -12.34 11.12
N ALA A 254 -2.39 -11.92 9.87
CA ALA A 254 -3.39 -11.16 9.12
C ALA A 254 -3.81 -11.86 7.82
N GLU A 255 -3.31 -13.06 7.54
CA GLU A 255 -3.55 -13.81 6.29
C GLU A 255 -5.05 -13.90 5.99
N ASP A 256 -5.85 -14.46 6.90
CA ASP A 256 -7.30 -14.57 6.73
C ASP A 256 -7.94 -13.21 6.43
N ARG A 257 -7.57 -12.18 7.20
CA ARG A 257 -8.08 -10.82 7.00
C ARG A 257 -7.69 -10.26 5.64
N ILE A 258 -6.47 -10.49 5.17
CA ILE A 258 -6.01 -10.03 3.84
C ILE A 258 -6.85 -10.74 2.77
N LEU A 259 -6.98 -12.05 2.86
CA LEU A 259 -7.71 -12.88 1.91
C LEU A 259 -9.19 -12.49 1.83
N GLU A 260 -9.84 -12.22 2.96
CA GLU A 260 -11.23 -11.75 2.97
C GLU A 260 -11.43 -10.43 2.19
N HIS A 261 -10.45 -9.50 2.26
CA HIS A 261 -10.51 -8.27 1.46
C HIS A 261 -10.30 -8.56 -0.03
N PHE A 262 -9.38 -9.46 -0.37
CA PHE A 262 -9.17 -9.88 -1.76
C PHE A 262 -10.40 -10.57 -2.35
N VAL A 263 -11.05 -11.46 -1.60
CA VAL A 263 -12.29 -12.13 -2.01
C VAL A 263 -13.42 -11.12 -2.24
N LEU A 264 -13.61 -10.17 -1.32
CA LEU A 264 -14.59 -9.10 -1.49
C LEU A 264 -14.27 -8.23 -2.73
N ALA A 265 -13.01 -7.86 -2.90
CA ALA A 265 -12.55 -7.07 -4.05
C ALA A 265 -12.73 -7.83 -5.37
N LYS A 266 -12.50 -9.15 -5.40
CA LYS A 266 -12.73 -9.99 -6.59
C LYS A 266 -14.21 -9.98 -6.98
N LYS A 267 -15.12 -10.15 -6.01
CA LYS A 267 -16.57 -10.04 -6.26
C LYS A 267 -16.94 -8.68 -6.86
N ILE A 268 -16.42 -7.59 -6.26
CA ILE A 268 -16.64 -6.22 -6.75
C ILE A 268 -16.05 -6.02 -8.15
N GLY A 269 -14.86 -6.55 -8.41
CA GLY A 269 -14.19 -6.50 -9.71
C GLY A 269 -15.03 -7.18 -10.78
N SER A 270 -15.52 -8.40 -10.51
CA SER A 270 -16.39 -9.13 -11.44
C SER A 270 -17.69 -8.37 -11.76
N GLU A 271 -18.34 -7.77 -10.77
CA GLU A 271 -19.52 -6.90 -10.98
C GLU A 271 -19.21 -5.67 -11.85
N ARG A 272 -17.95 -5.25 -11.92
CA ARG A 272 -17.47 -4.09 -12.70
C ARG A 272 -16.78 -4.48 -14.00
N GLY A 273 -16.79 -5.77 -14.37
CA GLY A 273 -16.12 -6.25 -15.58
C GLY A 273 -14.58 -6.25 -15.51
N VAL A 274 -14.00 -6.20 -14.31
CA VAL A 274 -12.55 -6.29 -14.09
C VAL A 274 -12.14 -7.74 -13.87
N THR A 275 -11.18 -8.22 -14.66
CA THR A 275 -10.62 -9.57 -14.52
C THR A 275 -9.42 -9.57 -13.58
N PHE A 276 -9.36 -10.53 -12.67
CA PHE A 276 -8.24 -10.69 -11.73
C PHE A 276 -7.39 -11.87 -12.17
N VAL A 277 -6.08 -11.67 -12.26
CA VAL A 277 -5.12 -12.70 -12.69
C VAL A 277 -4.01 -12.79 -11.66
N ASN A 278 -3.78 -13.99 -11.13
CA ASN A 278 -2.64 -14.25 -10.25
C ASN A 278 -1.49 -14.87 -11.03
N TYR A 279 -0.32 -14.26 -10.90
CA TYR A 279 0.94 -14.68 -11.53
C TYR A 279 1.94 -15.25 -10.51
N SER A 280 1.55 -15.37 -9.23
CA SER A 280 2.37 -15.99 -8.18
C SER A 280 1.97 -17.47 -7.98
N PRO A 281 2.86 -18.45 -8.27
CA PRO A 281 2.54 -19.88 -8.20
C PRO A 281 2.32 -20.42 -6.78
N VAL A 282 2.81 -19.71 -5.76
CA VAL A 282 2.70 -20.10 -4.35
C VAL A 282 1.74 -19.20 -3.56
N SER A 283 0.91 -18.41 -4.26
CA SER A 283 -0.01 -17.48 -3.61
C SER A 283 -1.15 -18.19 -2.87
N ALA A 284 -1.45 -17.72 -1.66
CA ALA A 284 -2.67 -18.11 -0.94
C ALA A 284 -3.96 -17.76 -1.71
N LEU A 285 -3.90 -16.82 -2.66
CA LEU A 285 -5.03 -16.46 -3.54
C LEU A 285 -5.53 -17.64 -4.39
N LEU A 286 -4.68 -18.64 -4.65
CA LEU A 286 -5.05 -19.86 -5.38
C LEU A 286 -6.24 -20.57 -4.75
N LYS A 287 -6.26 -20.63 -3.41
CA LYS A 287 -7.33 -21.27 -2.62
C LYS A 287 -8.69 -20.58 -2.77
N TYR A 288 -8.70 -19.34 -3.27
CA TYR A 288 -9.89 -18.50 -3.44
C TYR A 288 -10.25 -18.26 -4.92
N GLY A 289 -9.74 -19.14 -5.79
CA GLY A 289 -10.08 -19.20 -7.20
C GLY A 289 -9.52 -18.05 -8.03
N PHE A 290 -8.42 -17.42 -7.63
CA PHE A 290 -7.74 -16.41 -8.45
C PHE A 290 -6.97 -17.01 -9.64
N GLY A 291 -6.88 -18.36 -9.70
CA GLY A 291 -6.16 -19.07 -10.74
C GLY A 291 -4.65 -18.86 -10.67
N TYR A 292 -3.94 -19.43 -11.63
CA TYR A 292 -2.54 -19.16 -11.87
C TYR A 292 -2.33 -19.00 -13.37
N ASP A 293 -1.64 -17.95 -13.78
CA ASP A 293 -1.20 -17.71 -15.14
C ASP A 293 0.32 -17.67 -15.14
N ALA A 294 0.95 -18.56 -15.92
CA ALA A 294 2.39 -18.75 -15.94
C ALA A 294 3.11 -17.85 -16.96
N ARG A 295 2.45 -16.87 -17.58
CA ARG A 295 3.07 -16.04 -18.64
C ARG A 295 4.31 -15.27 -18.21
N PHE A 296 4.44 -14.98 -16.92
CA PHE A 296 5.61 -14.31 -16.34
C PHE A 296 6.55 -15.28 -15.63
N ALA A 297 6.32 -16.60 -15.69
CA ALA A 297 7.25 -17.54 -15.08
C ALA A 297 8.61 -17.48 -15.81
N ALA A 298 9.69 -17.29 -15.07
CA ALA A 298 11.03 -17.34 -15.64
C ALA A 298 11.27 -18.73 -16.26
N VAL A 299 11.86 -18.77 -17.46
CA VAL A 299 12.23 -20.05 -18.09
C VAL A 299 13.29 -20.69 -17.21
N SER A 300 13.04 -21.90 -16.70
CA SER A 300 14.07 -22.67 -16.01
C SER A 300 15.21 -22.97 -16.98
N THR A 301 16.30 -22.21 -16.89
CA THR A 301 17.58 -22.63 -17.45
C THR A 301 18.05 -23.84 -16.65
N VAL A 302 17.85 -25.03 -17.23
CA VAL A 302 18.50 -26.27 -16.80
C VAL A 302 19.99 -26.17 -17.06
#